data_AF-A0A9P7Z7K5-F1
#
_entry.id   AF-A0A9P7Z7K5-F1
#
_cell.length_a   1.000
_cell.length_b   1.000
_cell.length_c   1.000
_cell.angle_alpha   90.00
_cell.angle_beta   90.00
_cell.angle_gamma   90.00
#
_symmetry.space_group_name_H-M   'P 1'
#
loop_
_entity.id
_entity.type
_entity.pdbx_description
1 polymer ?
#
loop_
_entity_poly.entity_id
_entity_poly.type
_entity_poly.pdbx_seq_one_letter_code
_entity_poly.pdbx_strand_id
1 'polypeptide(L)'
;MEFGQLALYGTAKFSASSVSIPAGRSQTISVAITPPANVESIKLPVSSGFIQAVSELEKYSIPYLGPPYSLYTTPSLLIRNTGVILPQIYGYNSNFTATVDTGFLAIDPTYGYGSVIAINQWIYEARLDVLPANTNITATYYAPNTTIVAWNAYHPSLLIPTISIFGYPSFGTLVRNMGYTRNLGANAQNTLVTTDSGSQVAVGTGAYR
;
A
#
# COMPACT_ATOMS: atom_id res chain seq x y z
N MET A 1 -6.14 -23.43 -11.44
CA MET A 1 -5.60 -23.52 -12.82
C MET A 1 -6.38 -22.50 -13.63
N GLU A 2 -5.81 -21.32 -13.91
CA GLU A 2 -6.50 -20.31 -14.74
C GLU A 2 -6.50 -20.81 -16.18
N PHE A 3 -7.70 -21.05 -16.73
CA PHE A 3 -7.90 -21.40 -18.13
C PHE A 3 -7.97 -20.11 -18.96
N GLY A 4 -7.08 -19.97 -19.95
CA GLY A 4 -7.26 -19.01 -21.05
C GLY A 4 -6.81 -17.57 -20.79
N GLN A 5 -5.65 -17.34 -20.17
CA GLN A 5 -5.06 -16.01 -20.20
C GLN A 5 -4.61 -15.68 -21.63
N LEU A 6 -5.28 -14.74 -22.28
CA LEU A 6 -4.84 -14.18 -23.57
C LEU A 6 -3.43 -13.61 -23.38
N ALA A 7 -2.49 -14.04 -24.22
CA ALA A 7 -1.13 -13.54 -24.16
C ALA A 7 -1.13 -12.04 -24.52
N LEU A 8 -0.76 -11.21 -23.55
CA LEU A 8 -0.55 -9.78 -23.75
C LEU A 8 0.92 -9.56 -24.08
N TYR A 9 1.20 -9.16 -25.32
CA TYR A 9 2.56 -8.92 -25.77
C TYR A 9 2.90 -7.44 -25.70
N GLY A 10 4.08 -7.13 -25.17
CA GLY A 10 4.71 -5.82 -25.34
C GLY A 10 5.41 -5.72 -26.70
N THR A 11 5.99 -4.56 -26.98
CA THR A 11 6.85 -4.33 -28.15
C THR A 11 8.28 -4.02 -27.70
N ALA A 12 9.24 -4.35 -28.55
CA ALA A 12 10.65 -4.04 -28.32
C ALA A 12 11.17 -3.18 -29.47
N LYS A 13 11.89 -2.11 -29.13
CA LYS A 13 12.58 -1.25 -30.08
C LYS A 13 14.07 -1.27 -29.78
N PHE A 14 14.85 -1.69 -30.77
CA PHE A 14 16.31 -1.69 -30.70
C PHE A 14 16.84 -0.40 -31.34
N SER A 15 17.92 0.15 -30.80
CA SER A 15 18.63 1.28 -31.43
C SER A 15 19.24 0.92 -32.77
N ALA A 16 19.55 -0.37 -32.99
CA ALA A 16 19.96 -0.95 -34.26
C ALA A 16 19.54 -2.43 -34.32
N SER A 17 19.14 -2.92 -35.49
CA SER A 17 18.80 -4.33 -35.73
C SER A 17 19.99 -5.19 -36.12
N SER A 18 21.12 -4.57 -36.48
CA SER A 18 22.39 -5.22 -36.81
C SER A 18 23.55 -4.34 -36.38
N VAL A 19 24.68 -4.98 -36.08
CA VAL A 19 25.88 -4.32 -35.56
C VAL A 19 27.12 -5.14 -35.93
N SER A 20 28.22 -4.46 -36.25
CA SER A 20 29.53 -5.08 -36.45
C SER A 20 30.44 -4.74 -35.28
N ILE A 21 30.85 -5.77 -34.53
CA ILE A 21 31.73 -5.60 -33.36
C ILE A 21 33.13 -6.08 -33.74
N PRO A 22 34.14 -5.20 -33.81
CA PRO A 22 35.51 -5.62 -34.07
C PRO A 22 36.05 -6.55 -32.98
N ALA A 23 37.01 -7.40 -33.32
CA ALA A 23 37.66 -8.28 -32.36
C ALA A 23 38.23 -7.51 -31.16
N GLY A 24 37.95 -7.99 -29.94
CA GLY A 24 38.37 -7.36 -28.69
C GLY A 24 37.66 -6.04 -28.36
N ARG A 25 36.60 -5.67 -29.08
CA ARG A 25 35.79 -4.48 -28.81
C ARG A 25 34.40 -4.85 -28.29
N SER A 26 33.71 -3.85 -27.76
CA SER A 26 32.32 -3.94 -27.32
C SER A 26 31.51 -2.80 -27.93
N GLN A 27 30.21 -3.02 -28.07
CA GLN A 27 29.26 -2.00 -28.50
C GLN A 27 27.98 -2.12 -27.69
N THR A 28 27.43 -0.98 -27.28
CA THR A 28 26.16 -0.92 -26.55
C THR A 28 25.01 -0.74 -27.53
N ILE A 29 24.01 -1.62 -27.43
CA ILE A 29 22.73 -1.48 -28.13
C ILE A 29 21.66 -1.17 -27.08
N SER A 30 20.96 -0.06 -27.25
CA SER A 30 19.86 0.30 -26.38
C SER A 30 18.60 -0.43 -26.82
N VAL A 31 17.88 -1.02 -25.85
CA VAL A 31 16.61 -1.69 -26.08
C VAL A 31 15.55 -0.99 -25.23
N ALA A 32 14.48 -0.55 -25.87
CA ALA A 32 13.29 -0.03 -25.20
C ALA A 32 12.18 -1.08 -25.30
N ILE A 33 11.73 -1.58 -24.15
CA ILE A 33 10.58 -2.48 -24.06
C ILE A 33 9.37 -1.64 -23.68
N THR A 34 8.35 -1.64 -24.54
CA THR A 34 7.07 -1.01 -24.25
C THR A 34 6.08 -2.10 -23.85
N PRO A 35 5.55 -2.06 -22.61
CA PRO A 35 4.59 -3.06 -22.17
C PRO A 35 3.25 -2.92 -22.91
N PRO A 36 2.39 -3.96 -22.88
CA PRO A 36 1.05 -3.86 -23.42
C PRO A 36 0.23 -2.77 -22.70
N ALA A 37 -0.71 -2.17 -23.42
CA ALA A 37 -1.63 -1.20 -22.84
C ALA A 37 -2.60 -1.88 -21.85
N ASN A 38 -3.18 -1.09 -20.94
CA ASN A 38 -4.22 -1.51 -19.98
C ASN A 38 -3.79 -2.60 -18.99
N VAL A 39 -2.48 -2.66 -18.71
CA VAL A 39 -1.95 -3.57 -17.70
C VAL A 39 -2.12 -2.97 -16.31
N GLU A 40 -2.97 -3.58 -15.48
CA GLU A 40 -3.27 -3.10 -14.13
C GLU A 40 -2.10 -3.42 -13.17
N SER A 41 -1.45 -2.40 -12.62
CA SER A 41 -0.31 -2.56 -11.71
C SER A 41 -0.65 -3.33 -10.41
N ILE A 42 -1.90 -3.25 -9.92
CA ILE A 42 -2.37 -3.98 -8.74
C ILE A 42 -2.30 -5.51 -8.89
N LYS A 43 -2.32 -6.01 -10.13
CA LYS A 43 -2.18 -7.45 -10.43
C LYS A 43 -0.72 -7.91 -10.40
N LEU A 44 0.21 -7.01 -10.07
CA LEU A 44 1.66 -7.22 -10.08
C LEU A 44 2.16 -7.95 -11.35
N PRO A 45 1.74 -7.50 -12.54
CA PRO A 45 2.12 -8.15 -13.78
C PRO A 45 3.64 -8.03 -13.97
N VAL A 46 4.21 -9.05 -14.60
CA VAL A 46 5.63 -9.09 -14.94
C VAL A 46 5.75 -9.27 -16.44
N SER A 47 6.48 -8.37 -17.09
CA SER A 47 6.87 -8.51 -18.49
C SER A 47 8.21 -9.20 -18.56
N SER A 48 8.31 -10.25 -19.37
CA SER A 48 9.54 -11.01 -19.54
C SER A 48 9.73 -11.45 -20.99
N GLY A 49 10.96 -11.83 -21.32
CA GLY A 49 11.27 -12.39 -22.62
C GLY A 49 12.76 -12.58 -22.82
N PHE A 50 13.16 -12.73 -24.07
CA PHE A 50 14.55 -12.91 -24.47
C PHE A 50 14.92 -11.95 -25.59
N ILE A 51 16.06 -11.29 -25.43
CA ILE A 51 16.76 -10.59 -26.51
C ILE A 51 17.73 -11.57 -27.14
N GLN A 52 17.61 -11.81 -28.44
CA GLN A 52 18.50 -12.71 -29.17
C GLN A 52 19.50 -11.92 -30.01
N ALA A 53 20.77 -12.26 -29.90
CA ALA A 53 21.82 -11.82 -30.82
C ALA A 53 22.28 -13.03 -31.62
N VAL A 54 22.22 -12.93 -32.95
CA VAL A 54 22.48 -14.04 -33.86
C VAL A 54 23.51 -13.60 -34.89
N SER A 55 24.53 -14.43 -35.09
CA SER A 55 25.47 -14.35 -36.22
C SER A 55 25.39 -15.65 -37.02
N GLU A 56 26.23 -15.80 -38.05
CA GLU A 56 26.31 -17.06 -38.81
C GLU A 56 26.83 -18.23 -37.97
N LEU A 57 27.64 -17.94 -36.93
CA LEU A 57 28.34 -18.96 -36.14
C LEU A 57 27.82 -19.07 -34.71
N GLU A 58 27.18 -18.02 -34.19
CA GLU A 58 26.89 -17.89 -32.76
C GLU A 58 25.46 -17.41 -32.53
N LYS A 59 24.86 -17.89 -31.45
CA LYS A 59 23.56 -17.45 -30.97
C LYS A 59 23.61 -17.21 -29.48
N TYR A 60 23.29 -16.00 -29.08
CA TYR A 60 23.17 -15.59 -27.69
C TYR A 60 21.73 -15.23 -27.36
N SER A 61 21.33 -15.52 -26.13
CA SER A 61 19.99 -15.22 -25.61
C SER A 61 20.14 -14.57 -24.25
N ILE A 62 19.62 -13.36 -24.12
CA ILE A 62 19.69 -12.55 -22.90
C ILE A 62 18.27 -12.45 -22.36
N PRO A 63 17.95 -13.10 -21.22
CA PRO A 63 16.65 -12.96 -20.60
C PRO A 63 16.48 -11.54 -20.05
N TYR A 64 15.26 -11.02 -20.11
CA TYR A 64 14.87 -9.81 -19.40
C TYR A 64 13.57 -10.04 -18.61
N LEU A 65 13.43 -9.30 -17.51
CA LEU A 65 12.30 -9.38 -16.59
C LEU A 65 12.10 -8.01 -15.96
N GLY A 66 10.87 -7.51 -15.90
CA GLY A 66 10.57 -6.28 -15.19
C GLY A 66 9.08 -5.96 -15.12
N PRO A 67 8.66 -5.11 -14.17
CA PRO A 67 7.29 -4.64 -14.12
C PRO A 67 6.98 -3.77 -15.36
N PRO A 68 5.79 -3.93 -15.97
CA PRO A 68 5.33 -3.12 -17.09
C PRO A 68 4.84 -1.72 -16.65
N TYR A 69 5.27 -1.24 -15.49
CA TYR A 69 4.86 0.02 -14.88
C TYR A 69 5.99 0.57 -14.01
N SER A 70 5.98 1.89 -13.77
CA SER A 70 6.96 2.52 -12.90
C SER A 70 6.65 2.22 -11.43
N LEU A 71 7.59 1.60 -10.73
CA LEU A 71 7.51 1.43 -9.27
C LEU A 71 7.61 2.76 -8.52
N TYR A 72 8.18 3.80 -9.15
CA TYR A 72 8.38 5.10 -8.51
C TYR A 72 7.11 5.97 -8.51
N THR A 73 6.33 5.94 -9.60
CA THR A 73 5.17 6.83 -9.76
C THR A 73 3.84 6.14 -9.45
N THR A 74 3.82 4.82 -9.36
CA THR A 74 2.58 4.08 -9.08
C THR A 74 2.25 4.18 -7.58
N PRO A 75 1.00 4.53 -7.20
CA PRO A 75 0.61 4.61 -5.80
C PRO A 75 0.79 3.28 -5.07
N SER A 76 1.40 3.31 -3.89
CA SER A 76 1.59 2.12 -3.05
C SER A 76 0.28 1.66 -2.41
N LEU A 77 -0.64 2.57 -2.11
CA LEU A 77 -1.97 2.27 -1.56
C LEU A 77 -3.02 2.22 -2.67
N LEU A 78 -3.94 1.27 -2.56
CA LEU A 78 -5.17 1.26 -3.35
C LEU A 78 -6.19 2.18 -2.68
N ILE A 79 -6.55 3.25 -3.38
CA ILE A 79 -7.61 4.18 -2.96
C ILE A 79 -8.86 3.88 -3.78
N ARG A 80 -9.99 3.63 -3.10
CA ARG A 80 -11.31 3.44 -3.72
C ARG A 80 -12.36 4.22 -2.95
N ASN A 81 -13.17 4.99 -3.66
CA ASN A 81 -14.26 5.80 -3.10
C ASN A 81 -15.65 5.34 -3.55
N THR A 82 -15.74 4.28 -4.36
CA THR A 82 -17.00 3.70 -4.85
C THR A 82 -17.02 2.19 -4.56
N GLY A 83 -18.18 1.65 -4.16
CA GLY A 83 -18.29 0.26 -3.75
C GLY A 83 -17.67 0.04 -2.37
N VAL A 84 -16.73 -0.91 -2.24
CA VAL A 84 -15.92 -1.05 -1.02
C VAL A 84 -14.93 0.11 -0.95
N ILE A 85 -15.15 1.01 0.01
CA ILE A 85 -14.28 2.17 0.25
C ILE A 85 -12.96 1.67 0.83
N LEU A 86 -11.83 2.15 0.31
CA LEU A 86 -10.49 1.81 0.80
C LEU A 86 -9.57 3.05 0.79
N PRO A 87 -8.69 3.22 1.80
CA PRO A 87 -8.61 2.43 3.03
C PRO A 87 -9.85 2.60 3.92
N GLN A 88 -10.12 1.61 4.77
CA GLN A 88 -11.32 1.56 5.60
C GLN A 88 -10.98 1.29 7.07
N ILE A 89 -11.71 1.93 7.97
CA ILE A 89 -11.80 1.58 9.40
C ILE A 89 -13.20 1.03 9.66
N TYR A 90 -13.33 0.06 10.55
CA TYR A 90 -14.61 -0.50 10.96
C TYR A 90 -14.59 -0.95 12.42
N GLY A 91 -15.75 -0.92 13.05
CA GLY A 91 -16.01 -1.55 14.35
C GLY A 91 -16.82 -2.82 14.16
N TYR A 92 -16.72 -3.79 15.07
CA TYR A 92 -17.53 -5.00 15.04
C TYR A 92 -17.95 -5.41 16.45
N ASN A 93 -19.22 -5.79 16.58
CA ASN A 93 -19.78 -6.25 17.86
C ASN A 93 -19.40 -7.71 18.17
N SER A 94 -19.85 -8.23 19.31
CA SER A 94 -19.61 -9.62 19.74
C SER A 94 -20.16 -10.69 18.78
N ASN A 95 -21.08 -10.33 17.89
CA ASN A 95 -21.65 -11.20 16.85
C ASN A 95 -20.91 -11.05 15.51
N PHE A 96 -19.75 -10.39 15.48
CA PHE A 96 -18.95 -10.12 14.28
C PHE A 96 -19.68 -9.31 13.19
N THR A 97 -20.71 -8.56 13.57
CA THR A 97 -21.38 -7.64 12.63
C THR A 97 -20.55 -6.36 12.53
N ALA A 98 -20.01 -6.09 11.35
CA ALA A 98 -19.15 -4.92 11.10
C ALA A 98 -19.96 -3.66 10.76
N THR A 99 -19.57 -2.53 11.34
CA THR A 99 -20.02 -1.18 11.00
C THR A 99 -18.84 -0.41 10.42
N VAL A 100 -18.98 0.00 9.17
CA VAL A 100 -17.94 0.74 8.44
C VAL A 100 -17.94 2.20 8.86
N ASP A 101 -16.76 2.75 9.10
CA ASP A 101 -16.60 4.19 9.26
C ASP A 101 -16.81 4.90 7.90
N THR A 102 -17.89 5.68 7.81
CA THR A 102 -18.20 6.50 6.63
C THR A 102 -17.88 7.99 6.84
N GLY A 103 -17.07 8.31 7.86
CA GLY A 103 -16.62 9.65 8.20
C GLY A 103 -16.64 9.94 9.70
N PHE A 104 -17.35 9.10 10.45
CA PHE A 104 -17.28 9.03 11.90
C PHE A 104 -17.73 7.65 12.36
N LEU A 105 -16.97 7.09 13.28
CA LEU A 105 -17.35 5.90 14.03
C LEU A 105 -16.98 6.12 15.50
N ALA A 106 -18.00 6.23 16.35
CA ALA A 106 -17.79 6.32 17.79
C ALA A 106 -17.09 5.05 18.31
N ILE A 107 -16.09 5.22 19.17
CA ILE A 107 -15.41 4.09 19.81
C ILE A 107 -16.26 3.63 21.02
N ASP A 108 -16.91 2.49 20.85
CA ASP A 108 -17.56 1.66 21.86
C ASP A 108 -16.56 0.64 22.46
N PRO A 109 -16.38 0.58 23.79
CA PRO A 109 -15.48 -0.39 24.44
C PRO A 109 -15.95 -1.85 24.35
N THR A 110 -17.21 -2.10 23.98
CA THR A 110 -17.75 -3.45 23.77
C THR A 110 -17.48 -4.00 22.37
N TYR A 111 -16.96 -3.15 21.47
CA TYR A 111 -16.66 -3.51 20.09
C TYR A 111 -15.17 -3.81 19.91
N GLY A 112 -14.87 -4.70 18.97
CA GLY A 112 -13.55 -4.76 18.36
C GLY A 112 -13.45 -3.75 17.22
N TYR A 113 -12.23 -3.34 16.87
CA TYR A 113 -11.97 -2.44 15.75
C TYR A 113 -11.01 -3.08 14.78
N GLY A 114 -11.19 -2.77 13.50
CA GLY A 114 -10.24 -3.17 12.50
C GLY A 114 -10.10 -2.17 11.37
N SER A 115 -9.14 -2.48 10.51
CA SER A 115 -8.88 -1.71 9.31
C SER A 115 -8.63 -2.62 8.11
N VAL A 116 -9.02 -2.15 6.94
CA VAL A 116 -8.71 -2.78 5.66
C VAL A 116 -7.94 -1.77 4.83
N ILE A 117 -6.67 -2.08 4.58
CA ILE A 117 -5.79 -1.27 3.74
C ILE A 117 -5.22 -2.18 2.65
N ALA A 118 -5.60 -1.90 1.41
CA ALA A 118 -5.09 -2.63 0.26
C ALA A 118 -3.85 -1.96 -0.30
N ILE A 119 -2.81 -2.75 -0.53
CA ILE A 119 -1.50 -2.26 -1.00
C ILE A 119 -1.29 -2.75 -2.44
N ASN A 120 -1.09 -1.80 -3.36
CA ASN A 120 -0.88 -2.05 -4.79
C ASN A 120 0.49 -2.63 -5.09
N GLN A 121 1.49 -2.40 -4.24
CA GLN A 121 2.88 -2.80 -4.44
C GLN A 121 3.47 -3.39 -3.17
N TRP A 122 4.57 -4.14 -3.29
CA TRP A 122 5.33 -4.50 -2.11
C TRP A 122 5.91 -3.25 -1.45
N ILE A 123 5.60 -3.04 -0.18
CA ILE A 123 6.19 -1.97 0.62
C ILE A 123 7.08 -2.58 1.69
N TYR A 124 8.20 -1.90 1.96
CA TYR A 124 9.19 -2.39 2.92
C TYR A 124 8.69 -2.33 4.36
N GLU A 125 7.97 -1.26 4.68
CA GLU A 125 7.41 -1.01 6.00
C GLU A 125 6.03 -0.39 5.88
N ALA A 126 5.13 -0.83 6.76
CA ALA A 126 3.78 -0.30 6.89
C ALA A 126 3.43 -0.19 8.38
N ARG A 127 2.92 0.96 8.80
CA ARG A 127 2.59 1.26 10.20
C ARG A 127 1.19 1.85 10.28
N LEU A 128 0.42 1.46 11.29
CA LEU A 128 -0.87 2.05 11.64
C LEU A 128 -0.77 2.64 13.05
N ASP A 129 -0.93 3.96 13.16
CA ASP A 129 -0.81 4.71 14.42
C ASP A 129 -2.16 5.26 14.87
N VAL A 130 -2.33 5.39 16.18
CA VAL A 130 -3.50 6.06 16.79
C VAL A 130 -3.08 7.42 17.31
N LEU A 131 -3.70 8.47 16.80
CA LEU A 131 -3.43 9.86 17.19
C LEU A 131 -4.65 10.45 17.91
N PRO A 132 -4.48 11.51 18.71
CA PRO A 132 -5.61 12.28 19.24
C PRO A 132 -6.53 12.77 18.12
N ALA A 133 -7.84 12.69 18.33
CA ALA A 133 -8.85 13.04 17.34
C ALA A 133 -8.79 14.51 16.86
N ASN A 134 -8.32 15.43 17.72
CA ASN A 134 -8.10 16.84 17.39
C ASN A 134 -6.78 17.12 16.65
N THR A 135 -6.03 16.09 16.25
CA THR A 135 -4.81 16.26 15.47
C THR A 135 -5.13 16.77 14.06
N ASN A 136 -4.46 17.84 13.64
CA ASN A 136 -4.54 18.38 12.30
C ASN A 136 -3.31 17.96 11.49
N ILE A 137 -3.37 16.77 10.89
CA ILE A 137 -2.30 16.21 10.05
C ILE A 137 -2.61 16.42 8.56
N THR A 138 -1.60 16.86 7.82
CA THR A 138 -1.64 16.88 6.35
C THR A 138 -1.39 15.48 5.83
N ALA A 139 -2.41 14.85 5.25
CA ALA A 139 -2.32 13.51 4.67
C ALA A 139 -2.36 13.58 3.13
N THR A 140 -1.67 12.65 2.48
CA THR A 140 -1.75 12.49 1.01
C THR A 140 -3.15 12.03 0.59
N TYR A 141 -3.78 11.18 1.40
CA TYR A 141 -5.13 10.68 1.20
C TYR A 141 -5.90 10.79 2.51
N TYR A 142 -7.14 11.27 2.41
CA TYR A 142 -8.07 11.33 3.52
C TYR A 142 -9.12 10.23 3.36
N ALA A 143 -9.51 9.61 4.47
CA ALA A 143 -10.73 8.80 4.51
C ALA A 143 -11.96 9.67 4.19
N PRO A 144 -13.12 9.08 3.84
CA PRO A 144 -14.36 9.84 3.73
C PRO A 144 -14.55 10.73 4.96
N ASN A 145 -14.94 11.98 4.76
CA ASN A 145 -15.20 12.93 5.82
C ASN A 145 -16.62 13.45 5.64
N THR A 146 -17.55 12.96 6.45
CA THR A 146 -18.91 13.47 6.50
C THR A 146 -19.00 14.51 7.60
N THR A 147 -19.49 15.71 7.28
CA THR A 147 -19.79 16.71 8.29
C THR A 147 -20.89 16.19 9.21
N ILE A 148 -20.54 15.83 10.45
CA ILE A 148 -21.54 15.56 11.49
C ILE A 148 -21.92 16.88 12.14
N VAL A 149 -23.20 17.21 12.06
CA VAL A 149 -23.77 18.50 12.49
C VAL A 149 -24.08 18.53 14.00
N ALA A 150 -24.06 17.38 14.68
CA ALA A 150 -24.55 17.24 16.04
C ALA A 150 -23.63 16.36 16.91
N TRP A 151 -22.38 16.78 17.10
CA TRP A 151 -21.57 16.22 18.19
C TRP A 151 -21.31 17.24 19.29
N ASN A 152 -21.27 16.71 20.50
CA ASN A 152 -20.97 17.40 21.74
C ASN A 152 -19.50 17.84 21.73
N ALA A 153 -19.09 18.72 22.65
CA ALA A 153 -17.70 19.20 22.73
C ALA A 153 -16.68 18.04 22.66
N TYR A 154 -15.55 18.26 21.98
CA TYR A 154 -14.44 17.30 21.95
C TYR A 154 -14.05 16.86 23.37
N HIS A 155 -14.02 15.55 23.60
CA HIS A 155 -13.59 14.95 24.86
C HIS A 155 -12.22 14.28 24.67
N PRO A 156 -11.14 14.83 25.24
CA PRO A 156 -9.81 14.23 25.10
C PRO A 156 -9.73 12.86 25.79
N SER A 157 -8.79 12.03 25.35
CA SER A 157 -8.44 10.81 26.09
C SER A 157 -7.84 11.18 27.43
N LEU A 158 -8.08 10.34 28.44
CA LEU A 158 -7.37 10.42 29.72
C LEU A 158 -5.90 10.03 29.58
N LEU A 159 -5.55 9.24 28.55
CA LEU A 159 -4.17 8.93 28.23
C LEU A 159 -3.53 10.17 27.59
N ILE A 160 -2.34 10.53 28.07
CA ILE A 160 -1.52 11.56 27.44
C ILE A 160 -0.57 10.86 26.45
N PRO A 161 -0.57 11.24 25.16
CA PRO A 161 0.41 10.74 24.19
C PRO A 161 1.84 10.99 24.67
N THR A 162 2.67 9.95 24.69
CA THR A 162 4.09 10.05 25.10
C THR A 162 5.06 9.95 23.94
N ILE A 163 4.56 9.66 22.73
CA ILE A 163 5.36 9.55 21.51
C ILE A 163 4.86 10.50 20.43
N SER A 164 5.62 10.62 19.34
CA SER A 164 5.22 11.42 18.18
C SER A 164 5.44 10.69 16.87
N ILE A 165 4.59 10.99 15.88
CA ILE A 165 4.72 10.53 14.50
C ILE A 165 4.64 11.75 13.58
N PHE A 166 5.65 11.94 12.74
CA PHE A 166 5.79 13.14 11.90
C PHE A 166 5.67 14.47 12.67
N GLY A 167 6.09 14.49 13.95
CA GLY A 167 5.99 15.67 14.82
C GLY A 167 4.63 15.87 15.49
N TYR A 168 3.64 14.99 15.25
CA TYR A 168 2.32 15.05 15.89
C TYR A 168 2.24 14.06 17.06
N PRO A 169 1.53 14.39 18.15
CA PRO A 169 1.30 13.46 19.26
C PRO A 169 0.65 12.16 18.78
N SER A 170 1.16 11.02 19.24
CA SER A 170 0.62 9.68 18.96
C SER A 170 0.53 8.87 20.24
N PHE A 171 -0.55 8.11 20.39
CA PHE A 171 -0.70 7.17 21.49
C PHE A 171 0.18 5.93 21.29
N GLY A 172 0.48 5.57 20.04
CA GLY A 172 1.24 4.37 19.72
C GLY A 172 0.83 3.72 18.40
N THR A 173 1.50 2.60 18.13
CA THR A 173 1.31 1.77 16.93
C THR A 173 0.34 0.63 17.19
N LEU A 174 -0.71 0.49 16.38
CA LEU A 174 -1.57 -0.69 16.38
C LEU A 174 -0.89 -1.88 15.69
N VAL A 175 -0.34 -1.64 14.50
CA VAL A 175 0.31 -2.66 13.67
C VAL A 175 1.54 -2.07 13.02
N ARG A 176 2.63 -2.84 13.03
CA ARG A 176 3.84 -2.55 12.27
C ARG A 176 4.26 -3.81 11.53
N ASN A 177 4.22 -3.75 10.21
CA ASN A 177 4.69 -4.82 9.34
C ASN A 177 6.01 -4.38 8.70
N MET A 178 7.04 -5.22 8.85
CA MET A 178 8.36 -5.01 8.25
C MET A 178 8.69 -6.20 7.33
N GLY A 179 9.60 -5.98 6.38
CA GLY A 179 10.18 -7.08 5.58
C GLY A 179 9.33 -7.47 4.38
N TYR A 180 8.91 -6.50 3.58
CA TYR A 180 8.08 -6.67 2.38
C TYR A 180 6.68 -7.20 2.70
N THR A 181 5.72 -6.30 2.85
CA THR A 181 4.31 -6.66 3.05
C THR A 181 3.41 -6.11 1.95
N ARG A 182 2.29 -6.79 1.74
CA ARG A 182 1.14 -6.33 0.94
C ARG A 182 -0.18 -6.30 1.71
N ASN A 183 -0.14 -6.70 2.97
CA ASN A 183 -1.29 -6.72 3.85
C ASN A 183 -1.02 -5.75 4.99
N LEU A 184 -1.90 -4.76 5.12
CA LEU A 184 -1.98 -3.92 6.29
C LEU A 184 -3.44 -3.93 6.77
N GLY A 185 -3.61 -4.39 7.98
CA GLY A 185 -4.88 -4.48 8.66
C GLY A 185 -4.60 -4.78 10.11
N ALA A 186 -5.35 -4.15 10.99
CA ALA A 186 -5.36 -4.47 12.39
C ALA A 186 -6.72 -5.07 12.73
N ASN A 187 -6.74 -6.01 13.66
CA ASN A 187 -7.92 -6.30 14.47
C ASN A 187 -7.47 -6.07 15.91
N ALA A 188 -8.08 -5.12 16.60
CA ALA A 188 -7.74 -4.79 17.97
C ALA A 188 -9.01 -4.80 18.82
N GLN A 189 -8.95 -5.51 19.94
CA GLN A 189 -9.90 -5.34 21.04
C GLN A 189 -9.25 -4.37 22.04
N ASN A 190 -10.00 -3.40 22.56
CA ASN A 190 -9.58 -2.42 23.58
C ASN A 190 -8.48 -1.40 23.16
N THR A 191 -8.23 -1.21 21.86
CA THR A 191 -7.28 -0.21 21.30
C THR A 191 -5.92 -0.22 22.02
N LEU A 192 -5.34 -1.41 22.22
CA LEU A 192 -3.98 -1.56 22.71
C LEU A 192 -2.99 -1.12 21.63
N VAL A 193 -2.11 -0.20 21.97
CA VAL A 193 -1.07 0.33 21.08
C VAL A 193 0.31 0.08 21.66
N THR A 194 1.29 -0.14 20.78
CA THR A 194 2.70 -0.31 21.14
C THR A 194 3.42 1.03 21.07
N THR A 195 4.06 1.45 22.16
CA THR A 195 4.90 2.65 22.24
C THR A 195 6.29 2.40 21.65
N ASP A 196 7.10 3.46 21.47
CA ASP A 196 8.48 3.32 20.99
C ASP A 196 9.39 2.57 21.97
N SER A 197 9.01 2.50 23.25
CA SER A 197 9.67 1.65 24.25
C SER A 197 9.28 0.16 24.15
N GLY A 198 8.41 -0.20 23.21
CA GLY A 198 7.88 -1.56 23.05
C GLY A 198 6.79 -1.93 24.07
N SER A 199 6.34 -0.98 24.89
CA SER A 199 5.29 -1.22 25.90
C SER A 199 3.91 -1.16 25.25
N GLN A 200 2.98 -2.00 25.72
CA GLN A 200 1.58 -1.95 25.29
C GLN A 200 0.75 -1.08 26.24
N VAL A 201 -0.01 -0.14 25.68
CA VAL A 201 -0.84 0.81 26.43
C VAL A 201 -2.25 0.80 25.86
N ALA A 202 -3.27 0.77 26.73
CA ALA A 202 -4.65 0.98 26.31
C ALA A 202 -4.91 2.48 26.15
N VAL A 203 -5.38 2.90 24.97
CA VAL A 203 -5.73 4.31 24.73
C VAL A 203 -6.91 4.77 25.61
N GLY A 204 -7.72 3.82 26.08
CA GLY A 204 -8.85 4.07 26.97
C GLY A 204 -10.03 4.76 26.25
N THR A 205 -11.03 5.15 27.03
CA THR A 205 -12.18 5.95 26.57
C THR A 205 -11.82 7.43 26.51
N GLY A 206 -12.31 8.16 25.51
CA GLY A 206 -11.96 9.56 25.22
C GLY A 206 -10.97 9.66 24.04
N ALA A 207 -10.94 10.81 23.38
CA ALA A 207 -10.36 11.06 22.05
C ALA A 207 -11.16 10.44 20.89
N TYR A 208 -12.48 10.60 20.95
CA TYR A 208 -13.37 10.38 19.82
C TYR A 208 -13.31 11.61 18.90
N ARG A 209 -13.19 11.40 17.59
CA ARG A 209 -13.77 12.37 16.65
C ARG A 209 -15.26 12.25 16.76
#